data_AF-A0A841E0G2-F1
#
_entry.id   AF-A0A841E0G2-F1
#
_cell.length_a   1.000
_cell.length_b   1.000
_cell.length_c   1.000
_cell.angle_alpha   90.00
_cell.angle_beta   90.00
_cell.angle_gamma   90.00
#
_symmetry.space_group_name_H-M   'P 1'
#
loop_
_entity.id
_entity.type
_entity.pdbx_description
1 polymer ?
#
loop_
_entity_poly.entity_id
_entity_poly.type
_entity_poly.pdbx_seq_one_letter_code
_entity_poly.pdbx_strand_id
1 'polypeptide(L)'
;MTELIPAPQPISTQEREFIASVEGTMRPAFLDAVIQDLGPSGRPAAELAGQMASAAPGERLQRAVEATMDSSRHFDRVPAEERPAVAERAALAIATRIDARLTVEAGEGRLGQIAGRAADHLLRGQYETIAHEAGNDARMVLSGAINRAHFKQLEETQRHAGAGVTPPTTRPAAQSSTTAETTTDQSATATRPPESRPRSSGAQPHQRD
;
A
#
# COMPACT_ATOMS: atom_id res chain seq x y z
N MET A 1 12.39 8.51 15.52
CA MET A 1 11.03 8.02 15.75
C MET A 1 10.53 7.45 14.44
N THR A 2 10.53 6.14 14.28
CA THR A 2 10.00 5.49 13.08
C THR A 2 8.49 5.37 13.30
N GLU A 3 7.73 6.30 12.74
CA GLU A 3 6.27 6.26 12.83
C GLU A 3 5.79 5.01 12.08
N LEU A 4 5.23 4.06 12.82
CA LEU A 4 4.72 2.81 12.25
C LEU A 4 3.45 3.16 11.48
N ILE A 5 3.41 2.92 10.16
CA ILE A 5 2.17 3.13 9.38
C ILE A 5 1.09 2.19 9.98
N PRO A 6 -0.05 2.74 10.46
CA PRO A 6 -1.05 1.95 11.15
C PRO A 6 -1.66 0.89 10.23
N ALA A 7 -2.10 -0.23 10.82
CA ALA A 7 -2.82 -1.25 10.08
C ALA A 7 -4.11 -0.68 9.47
N PRO A 8 -4.50 -1.11 8.26
CA PRO A 8 -5.81 -0.78 7.73
C PRO A 8 -6.86 -1.37 8.68
N GLN A 9 -7.74 -0.50 9.18
CA GLN A 9 -8.87 -0.91 10.00
C GLN A 9 -10.09 -1.10 9.12
N PRO A 10 -10.91 -2.15 9.36
CA PRO A 10 -12.18 -2.31 8.67
C PRO A 10 -13.07 -1.09 8.91
N ILE A 11 -13.98 -0.84 7.97
CA ILE A 11 -14.92 0.26 8.11
C ILE A 11 -16.02 -0.10 9.14
N SER A 12 -16.54 0.91 9.81
CA SER A 12 -17.69 0.81 10.69
C SER A 12 -18.99 0.51 9.91
N THR A 13 -20.00 0.02 10.61
CA THR A 13 -21.34 -0.18 10.05
C THR A 13 -21.91 1.11 9.44
N GLN A 14 -21.71 2.25 10.12
CA GLN A 14 -22.18 3.54 9.65
C GLN A 14 -21.49 3.97 8.34
N GLU A 15 -20.18 3.75 8.22
CA GLU A 15 -19.45 3.99 6.97
C GLU A 15 -19.96 3.08 5.84
N ARG A 16 -20.32 1.82 6.13
CA ARG A 16 -20.90 0.91 5.12
C ARG A 16 -22.30 1.35 4.68
N GLU A 17 -23.14 1.79 5.60
CA GLU A 17 -24.46 2.37 5.30
C GLU A 17 -24.34 3.65 4.46
N PHE A 18 -23.33 4.48 4.75
CA PHE A 18 -23.02 5.66 3.94
C PHE A 18 -22.64 5.27 2.50
N ILE A 19 -21.75 4.28 2.31
CA ILE A 19 -21.41 3.77 0.97
C ILE A 19 -22.67 3.28 0.25
N ALA A 20 -23.53 2.51 0.93
CA ALA A 20 -24.77 2.02 0.36
C ALA A 20 -25.72 3.16 -0.08
N SER A 21 -25.80 4.24 0.71
CA SER A 21 -26.56 5.44 0.36
C SER A 21 -26.00 6.10 -0.90
N VAL A 22 -24.68 6.33 -0.98
CA VAL A 22 -24.04 6.92 -2.15
C VAL A 22 -24.26 6.06 -3.39
N GLU A 23 -24.03 4.75 -3.29
CA GLU A 23 -24.28 3.79 -4.38
C GLU A 23 -25.75 3.80 -4.84
N GLY A 24 -26.70 4.04 -3.95
CA GLY A 24 -28.12 4.18 -4.27
C GLY A 24 -28.45 5.44 -5.06
N THR A 25 -27.64 6.49 -4.95
CA THR A 25 -27.79 7.74 -5.72
C THR A 25 -27.07 7.71 -7.08
N MET A 26 -26.12 6.80 -7.26
CA MET A 26 -25.33 6.69 -8.48
C MET A 26 -26.16 6.13 -9.63
N ARG A 27 -26.05 6.76 -10.80
CA ARG A 27 -26.65 6.23 -12.04
C ARG A 27 -25.84 5.05 -12.58
N PRO A 28 -26.46 4.11 -13.34
CA PRO A 28 -25.74 3.00 -13.96
C PRO A 28 -24.54 3.45 -14.82
N ALA A 29 -24.70 4.52 -15.61
CA ALA A 29 -23.62 5.07 -16.43
C ALA A 29 -22.44 5.61 -15.61
N PHE A 30 -22.67 6.00 -14.35
CA PHE A 30 -21.62 6.41 -13.44
C PHE A 30 -20.84 5.19 -12.93
N LEU A 31 -21.54 4.11 -12.56
CA LEU A 31 -20.90 2.85 -12.19
C LEU A 31 -20.03 2.30 -13.33
N ASP A 32 -20.49 2.43 -14.59
CA ASP A 32 -19.69 2.08 -15.76
C ASP A 32 -18.40 2.91 -15.85
N ALA A 33 -18.45 4.21 -15.54
CA ALA A 33 -17.26 5.07 -15.52
C ALA A 33 -16.28 4.65 -14.41
N VAL A 34 -16.79 4.27 -13.23
CA VAL A 34 -15.97 3.71 -12.13
C VAL A 34 -15.31 2.40 -12.56
N ILE A 35 -16.06 1.51 -13.23
CA ILE A 35 -15.54 0.25 -13.78
C ILE A 35 -14.46 0.52 -14.84
N GLN A 36 -14.62 1.55 -15.67
CA GLN A 36 -13.61 1.88 -16.67
C GLN A 36 -12.32 2.45 -16.06
N ASP A 37 -12.41 3.24 -14.98
CA ASP A 37 -11.22 3.82 -14.33
C ASP A 37 -10.51 2.84 -13.40
N LEU A 38 -11.26 2.08 -12.59
CA LEU A 38 -10.70 1.14 -11.60
C LEU A 38 -10.60 -0.29 -12.13
N GLY A 39 -11.32 -0.63 -13.19
CA GLY A 39 -11.38 -1.98 -13.71
C GLY A 39 -10.00 -2.50 -14.14
N PRO A 40 -9.74 -3.79 -13.94
CA PRO A 40 -8.47 -4.38 -14.27
C PRO A 40 -8.22 -4.39 -15.78
N SER A 41 -7.02 -3.96 -16.20
CA SER A 41 -6.61 -3.97 -17.60
C SER A 41 -6.56 -5.41 -18.13
N GLY A 42 -7.54 -5.81 -18.95
CA GLY A 42 -7.59 -7.13 -19.59
C GLY A 42 -8.69 -8.07 -19.10
N ARG A 43 -9.49 -7.69 -18.09
CA ARG A 43 -10.75 -8.39 -17.80
C ARG A 43 -11.88 -7.73 -18.59
N PRO A 44 -12.89 -8.48 -19.09
CA PRO A 44 -14.04 -7.85 -19.71
C PRO A 44 -14.77 -6.96 -18.69
N ALA A 45 -14.90 -5.66 -18.99
CA ALA A 45 -15.64 -4.72 -18.15
C ALA A 45 -17.08 -5.22 -17.84
N ALA A 46 -17.65 -6.01 -18.75
CA ALA A 46 -18.95 -6.65 -18.59
C ALA A 46 -19.01 -7.67 -17.42
N GLU A 47 -17.92 -8.40 -17.13
CA GLU A 47 -17.88 -9.33 -16.00
C GLU A 47 -17.90 -8.57 -14.67
N LEU A 48 -17.09 -7.52 -14.56
CA LEU A 48 -17.04 -6.68 -13.36
C LEU A 48 -18.37 -5.93 -13.17
N ALA A 49 -18.97 -5.44 -14.25
CA ALA A 49 -20.32 -4.86 -14.22
C ALA A 49 -21.35 -5.86 -13.70
N GLY A 50 -21.31 -7.12 -14.14
CA GLY A 50 -22.18 -8.18 -13.63
C GLY A 50 -21.97 -8.45 -12.14
N GLN A 51 -20.71 -8.51 -11.68
CA GLN A 51 -20.38 -8.69 -10.27
C GLN A 51 -20.89 -7.53 -9.40
N MET A 52 -20.62 -6.29 -9.81
CA MET A 52 -21.10 -5.10 -9.11
C MET A 52 -22.63 -5.00 -9.13
N ALA A 53 -23.29 -5.37 -10.22
CA ALA A 53 -24.76 -5.39 -10.28
C ALA A 53 -25.37 -6.43 -9.35
N SER A 54 -24.71 -7.58 -9.17
CA SER A 54 -25.15 -8.66 -8.28
C SER A 54 -24.79 -8.42 -6.80
N ALA A 55 -23.85 -7.51 -6.52
CA ALA A 55 -23.42 -7.21 -5.17
C ALA A 55 -24.48 -6.38 -4.42
N ALA A 56 -24.53 -6.60 -3.09
CA ALA A 56 -25.41 -5.85 -2.23
C ALA A 56 -25.05 -4.34 -2.26
N PRO A 57 -26.01 -3.43 -2.04
CA PRO A 57 -25.69 -2.03 -1.80
C PRO A 57 -24.69 -1.89 -0.64
N GLY A 58 -23.66 -1.09 -0.83
CA GLY A 58 -22.54 -0.94 0.10
C GLY A 58 -21.33 -1.82 -0.24
N GLU A 59 -21.45 -2.75 -1.20
CA GLU A 59 -20.36 -3.64 -1.61
C GLU A 59 -19.89 -3.42 -3.05
N ARG A 60 -20.61 -2.64 -3.87
CA ARG A 60 -20.31 -2.57 -5.31
C ARG A 60 -18.97 -1.91 -5.57
N LEU A 61 -18.72 -0.77 -4.93
CA LEU A 61 -17.44 -0.07 -5.00
C LEU A 61 -16.30 -0.92 -4.43
N GLN A 62 -16.57 -1.67 -3.36
CA GLN A 62 -15.62 -2.63 -2.81
C GLN A 62 -15.26 -3.71 -3.83
N ARG A 63 -16.23 -4.29 -4.56
CA ARG A 63 -15.96 -5.28 -5.62
C ARG A 63 -15.10 -4.71 -6.74
N ALA A 64 -15.32 -3.45 -7.13
CA ALA A 64 -14.48 -2.78 -8.12
C ALA A 64 -13.01 -2.73 -7.65
N VAL A 65 -12.80 -2.31 -6.40
CA VAL A 65 -11.46 -2.22 -5.81
C VAL A 65 -10.81 -3.60 -5.64
N GLU A 66 -11.56 -4.60 -5.15
CA GLU A 66 -11.07 -5.98 -5.03
C GLU A 66 -10.61 -6.52 -6.38
N ALA A 67 -11.39 -6.29 -7.44
CA ALA A 67 -11.01 -6.67 -8.80
C ALA A 67 -9.74 -5.95 -9.28
N THR A 68 -9.55 -4.67 -8.92
CA THR A 68 -8.29 -3.95 -9.17
C THR A 68 -7.13 -4.60 -8.43
N MET A 69 -7.32 -4.92 -7.14
CA MET A 69 -6.30 -5.53 -6.29
C MET A 69 -5.88 -6.90 -6.82
N ASP A 70 -6.83 -7.75 -7.17
CA ASP A 70 -6.60 -9.10 -7.70
C ASP A 70 -5.87 -9.11 -9.04
N SER A 71 -5.98 -8.03 -9.82
CA SER A 71 -5.32 -7.93 -11.13
C SER A 71 -3.85 -7.49 -11.07
N SER A 72 -3.40 -6.99 -9.91
CA SER A 72 -2.09 -6.37 -9.78
C SER A 72 -1.21 -7.13 -8.79
N ARG A 73 -0.07 -7.59 -9.29
CA ARG A 73 0.97 -8.28 -8.49
C ARG A 73 1.52 -7.44 -7.35
N HIS A 74 1.31 -6.12 -7.37
CA HIS A 74 1.75 -5.25 -6.28
C HIS A 74 1.01 -5.57 -4.97
N PHE A 75 -0.23 -6.08 -5.05
CA PHE A 75 -1.01 -6.45 -3.88
C PHE A 75 -0.69 -7.84 -3.33
N ASP A 76 0.12 -8.65 -4.03
CA ASP A 76 0.62 -9.94 -3.51
C ASP A 76 1.38 -9.77 -2.20
N ARG A 77 2.01 -8.59 -2.02
CA ARG A 77 2.77 -8.24 -0.81
C ARG A 77 1.89 -7.81 0.34
N VAL A 78 0.65 -7.38 0.09
CA VAL A 78 -0.29 -6.99 1.14
C VAL A 78 -0.81 -8.26 1.84
N PRO A 79 -0.70 -8.36 3.18
CA PRO A 79 -1.18 -9.53 3.91
C PRO A 79 -2.64 -9.83 3.61
N ALA A 80 -2.98 -11.11 3.43
CA ALA A 80 -4.31 -11.52 2.96
C ALA A 80 -5.43 -11.08 3.92
N GLU A 81 -5.15 -11.07 5.22
CA GLU A 81 -6.04 -10.60 6.28
C GLU A 81 -6.29 -9.08 6.25
N GLU A 82 -5.38 -8.31 5.65
CA GLU A 82 -5.50 -6.86 5.54
C GLU A 82 -6.20 -6.42 4.24
N ARG A 83 -6.21 -7.26 3.21
CA ARG A 83 -6.78 -6.92 1.89
C ARG A 83 -8.25 -6.50 1.94
N PRO A 84 -9.15 -7.19 2.68
CA PRO A 84 -10.55 -6.78 2.77
C PRO A 84 -10.70 -5.39 3.40
N ALA A 85 -9.98 -5.10 4.49
CA ALA A 85 -10.03 -3.79 5.14
C ALA A 85 -9.48 -2.67 4.25
N VAL A 86 -8.45 -2.96 3.45
CA VAL A 86 -7.91 -2.03 2.44
C VAL A 86 -8.95 -1.74 1.35
N ALA A 87 -9.61 -2.77 0.84
CA ALA A 87 -10.65 -2.63 -0.17
C ALA A 87 -11.83 -1.81 0.35
N GLU A 88 -12.29 -2.08 1.58
CA GLU A 88 -13.34 -1.32 2.26
C GLU A 88 -12.96 0.16 2.44
N ARG A 89 -11.72 0.44 2.86
CA ARG A 89 -11.23 1.81 3.03
C ARG A 89 -11.13 2.56 1.71
N ALA A 90 -10.68 1.91 0.65
CA ALA A 90 -10.64 2.50 -0.68
C ALA A 90 -12.05 2.73 -1.24
N ALA A 91 -12.99 1.81 -1.01
CA ALA A 91 -14.40 1.99 -1.36
C ALA A 91 -15.03 3.17 -0.62
N LEU A 92 -14.72 3.33 0.67
CA LEU A 92 -15.14 4.50 1.44
C LEU A 92 -14.58 5.80 0.86
N ALA A 93 -13.28 5.84 0.52
CA ALA A 93 -12.66 7.01 -0.10
C ALA A 93 -13.35 7.39 -1.42
N ILE A 94 -13.68 6.40 -2.26
CA ILE A 94 -14.45 6.59 -3.49
C ILE A 94 -15.82 7.19 -3.18
N ALA A 95 -16.56 6.59 -2.24
CA ALA A 95 -17.90 7.05 -1.88
C ALA A 95 -17.88 8.49 -1.33
N THR A 96 -16.93 8.83 -0.46
CA THR A 96 -16.74 10.20 0.06
C THR A 96 -16.47 11.20 -1.07
N ARG A 97 -15.61 10.83 -2.04
CA ARG A 97 -15.31 11.70 -3.18
C ARG A 97 -16.53 11.92 -4.08
N ILE A 98 -17.27 10.86 -4.36
CA ILE A 98 -18.49 10.92 -5.18
C ILE A 98 -19.54 11.78 -4.47
N ASP A 99 -19.80 11.54 -3.19
CA ASP A 99 -20.77 12.31 -2.41
C ASP A 99 -20.45 13.81 -2.39
N ALA A 100 -19.17 14.15 -2.15
CA ALA A 100 -18.71 15.53 -2.17
C ALA A 100 -18.95 16.19 -3.54
N ARG A 101 -18.68 15.48 -4.64
CA ARG A 101 -18.86 16.01 -6.00
C ARG A 101 -20.34 16.12 -6.39
N LEU A 102 -21.15 15.11 -6.09
CA LEU A 102 -22.58 15.14 -6.36
C LEU A 102 -23.29 16.24 -5.55
N THR A 103 -22.88 16.45 -4.29
CA THR A 103 -23.44 17.49 -3.42
C THR A 103 -23.09 18.90 -3.92
N VAL A 104 -21.84 19.14 -4.32
CA VAL A 104 -21.42 20.44 -4.89
C VAL A 104 -22.17 20.72 -6.20
N GLU A 105 -22.28 19.73 -7.09
CA GLU A 105 -22.96 19.92 -8.38
C GLU A 105 -24.49 20.02 -8.26
N ALA A 106 -25.10 19.46 -7.21
CA ALA A 106 -26.51 19.68 -6.87
C ALA A 106 -26.74 21.12 -6.36
N GLY A 107 -25.82 21.66 -5.54
CA GLY A 107 -25.85 23.06 -5.09
C GLY A 107 -25.61 24.06 -6.22
N GLU A 108 -24.79 23.71 -7.21
CA GLU A 108 -24.47 24.53 -8.40
C GLU A 108 -25.40 24.25 -9.61
N GLY A 109 -26.37 23.34 -9.45
CA GLY A 109 -27.50 23.14 -10.39
C GLY A 109 -27.21 22.35 -11.67
N ARG A 110 -25.99 21.85 -11.92
CA ARG A 110 -25.65 21.18 -13.19
C ARG A 110 -26.12 19.73 -13.28
N LEU A 111 -26.08 18.94 -12.20
CA LEU A 111 -26.56 17.54 -12.20
C LEU A 111 -28.04 17.41 -11.86
N GLY A 112 -28.56 18.30 -11.02
CA GLY A 112 -29.97 18.28 -10.59
C GLY A 112 -30.96 18.63 -11.70
N GLN A 113 -30.54 19.37 -12.74
CA GLN A 113 -31.44 19.84 -13.81
C GLN A 113 -31.60 18.86 -14.98
N ILE A 114 -30.77 17.82 -15.10
CA ILE A 114 -30.80 16.94 -16.27
C ILE A 114 -31.65 15.69 -15.98
N ALA A 115 -32.97 15.92 -15.96
CA ALA A 115 -33.97 14.88 -15.84
C ALA A 115 -34.25 14.22 -17.19
N GLY A 116 -33.67 13.03 -17.44
CA GLY A 116 -34.05 12.16 -18.57
C GLY A 116 -32.93 11.18 -18.96
N ARG A 117 -33.27 10.06 -19.63
CA ARG A 117 -32.28 9.09 -20.15
C ARG A 117 -31.28 9.68 -21.16
N ALA A 118 -31.62 10.81 -21.78
CA ALA A 118 -30.70 11.55 -22.66
C ALA A 118 -29.63 12.35 -21.89
N ALA A 119 -29.84 12.56 -20.58
CA ALA A 119 -28.90 13.22 -19.69
C ALA A 119 -27.59 12.46 -19.54
N ASP A 120 -27.65 11.13 -19.49
CA ASP A 120 -26.49 10.30 -19.16
C ASP A 120 -25.38 10.42 -20.22
N HIS A 121 -25.72 10.69 -21.48
CA HIS A 121 -24.72 11.00 -22.51
C HIS A 121 -24.08 12.38 -22.33
N LEU A 122 -24.84 13.39 -21.89
CA LEU A 122 -24.33 14.73 -21.63
C LEU A 122 -23.46 14.77 -20.36
N LEU A 123 -23.78 13.92 -19.39
CA LEU A 123 -23.10 13.83 -18.10
C LEU A 123 -21.92 12.85 -18.10
N ARG A 124 -21.77 12.03 -19.15
CA ARG A 124 -20.73 10.99 -19.21
C ARG A 124 -19.32 11.56 -18.96
N GLY A 125 -18.97 12.71 -19.56
CA GLY A 125 -17.67 13.34 -19.32
C GLY A 125 -17.48 13.82 -17.87
N GLN A 126 -18.54 14.26 -17.20
CA GLN A 126 -18.49 14.61 -15.77
C GLN A 126 -18.34 13.35 -14.91
N TYR A 127 -19.07 12.28 -15.25
CA TYR A 127 -18.98 11.00 -14.54
C TYR A 127 -17.58 10.40 -14.65
N GLU A 128 -16.97 10.41 -15.84
CA GLU A 128 -15.58 10.00 -16.06
C GLU A 128 -14.61 10.83 -15.21
N THR A 129 -14.80 12.15 -15.16
CA THR A 129 -13.96 13.04 -14.34
C THR A 129 -14.06 12.71 -12.86
N ILE A 130 -15.28 12.58 -12.32
CA ILE A 130 -15.50 12.28 -10.90
C ILE A 130 -15.01 10.86 -10.59
N ALA A 131 -15.26 9.88 -11.47
CA ALA A 131 -14.78 8.51 -11.32
C ALA A 131 -13.24 8.47 -11.28
N HIS A 132 -12.57 9.23 -12.13
CA HIS A 132 -11.11 9.33 -12.14
C HIS A 132 -10.57 9.95 -10.84
N GLU A 133 -11.17 11.03 -10.35
CA GLU A 133 -10.81 11.64 -9.08
C GLU A 133 -11.01 10.67 -7.90
N ALA A 134 -12.14 10.00 -7.86
CA ALA A 134 -12.45 9.00 -6.84
C ALA A 134 -11.48 7.80 -6.92
N GLY A 135 -11.12 7.38 -8.14
CA GLY A 135 -10.12 6.37 -8.38
C GLY A 135 -8.72 6.78 -7.90
N ASN A 136 -8.36 8.06 -8.03
CA ASN A 136 -7.10 8.57 -7.46
C ASN A 136 -7.10 8.53 -5.93
N ASP A 137 -8.21 8.88 -5.28
CA ASP A 137 -8.36 8.77 -3.83
C ASP A 137 -8.24 7.30 -3.37
N ALA A 138 -8.86 6.36 -4.10
CA ALA A 138 -8.65 4.93 -3.85
C ALA A 138 -7.19 4.51 -4.03
N ARG A 139 -6.52 4.92 -5.11
CA ARG A 139 -5.10 4.60 -5.38
C ARG A 139 -4.18 5.12 -4.28
N MET A 140 -4.50 6.24 -3.63
CA MET A 140 -3.75 6.71 -2.45
C MET A 140 -3.86 5.74 -1.27
N VAL A 141 -5.07 5.28 -0.95
CA VAL A 141 -5.31 4.27 0.10
C VAL A 141 -4.55 2.97 -0.22
N LEU A 142 -4.67 2.49 -1.46
CA LEU A 142 -4.01 1.29 -1.94
C LEU A 142 -2.47 1.41 -1.89
N SER A 143 -1.92 2.56 -2.28
CA SER A 143 -0.48 2.85 -2.18
C SER A 143 0.00 2.85 -0.73
N GLY A 144 -0.78 3.42 0.19
CA GLY A 144 -0.50 3.35 1.62
C GLY A 144 -0.38 1.92 2.14
N ALA A 145 -1.28 1.04 1.71
CA ALA A 145 -1.26 -0.38 2.07
C ALA A 145 0.00 -1.10 1.52
N ILE A 146 0.35 -0.85 0.25
CA ILE A 146 1.56 -1.40 -0.37
C ILE A 146 2.83 -0.93 0.35
N ASN A 147 2.92 0.36 0.65
CA ASN A 147 4.08 0.93 1.35
C ASN A 147 4.23 0.34 2.76
N ARG A 148 3.13 0.17 3.49
CA ARG A 148 3.15 -0.47 4.80
C ARG A 148 3.62 -1.92 4.72
N ALA A 149 3.09 -2.70 3.78
CA ALA A 149 3.52 -4.07 3.56
C ALA A 149 5.03 -4.15 3.27
N HIS A 150 5.54 -3.23 2.45
CA HIS A 150 6.97 -3.12 2.16
C HIS A 150 7.80 -2.81 3.42
N PHE A 151 7.36 -1.87 4.27
CA PHE A 151 8.07 -1.56 5.51
C PHE A 151 8.06 -2.72 6.52
N LYS A 152 6.94 -3.44 6.64
CA LYS A 152 6.87 -4.67 7.47
C LYS A 152 7.88 -5.72 7.01
N GLN A 153 7.97 -5.94 5.69
CA GLN A 153 8.93 -6.88 5.11
C GLN A 153 10.39 -6.48 5.40
N LEU A 154 10.70 -5.18 5.34
CA LEU A 154 12.03 -4.67 5.70
C LEU A 154 12.33 -4.86 7.19
N GLU A 155 11.37 -4.58 8.07
CA GLU A 155 11.52 -4.80 9.52
C GLU A 155 11.76 -6.28 9.84
N GLU A 156 11.00 -7.18 9.21
CA GLU A 156 11.18 -8.62 9.36
C GLU A 156 12.54 -9.08 8.84
N THR A 157 12.98 -8.57 7.70
CA THR A 157 14.31 -8.86 7.14
C THR A 157 15.42 -8.40 8.10
N GLN A 158 15.29 -7.21 8.69
CA GLN A 158 16.24 -6.70 9.68
C GLN A 158 16.24 -7.54 10.95
N ARG A 159 15.08 -8.00 11.42
CA ARG A 159 14.96 -8.88 12.57
C ARG A 159 15.67 -10.22 12.33
N HIS A 160 15.50 -10.82 11.16
CA HIS A 160 16.19 -12.06 10.79
C HIS A 160 17.70 -11.85 10.63
N ALA A 161 18.13 -10.73 10.03
CA ALA A 161 19.55 -10.39 9.93
C ALA A 161 20.20 -10.14 11.31
N GLY A 162 19.49 -9.47 12.22
CA GLY A 162 19.94 -9.24 13.59
C GLY A 162 19.92 -10.49 14.47
N ALA A 163 19.00 -11.43 14.23
CA ALA A 163 18.95 -12.72 14.92
C ALA A 163 20.14 -13.64 14.55
N GLY A 164 20.80 -13.40 13.42
CA GLY A 164 22.04 -14.07 13.03
C GLY A 164 23.32 -13.47 13.66
N VAL A 165 23.21 -12.36 14.38
CA VAL A 165 24.34 -11.74 15.08
C VAL A 165 24.35 -12.24 16.52
N THR A 166 24.97 -13.40 16.76
CA THR A 166 25.37 -13.78 18.11
C THR A 166 26.36 -12.73 18.63
N PRO A 167 26.10 -12.04 19.76
CA PRO A 167 27.10 -11.20 20.38
C PRO A 167 28.33 -12.07 20.71
N PRO A 168 29.57 -11.59 20.50
CA PRO A 168 30.74 -12.33 20.94
C PRO A 168 30.56 -12.59 22.43
N THR A 169 30.61 -13.87 22.82
CA THR A 169 30.50 -14.31 24.21
C THR A 169 31.56 -13.58 25.02
N THR A 170 31.20 -12.49 25.68
CA THR A 170 31.99 -11.93 26.77
C THR A 170 31.90 -12.93 27.91
N ARG A 171 32.91 -13.80 27.98
CA ARG A 171 33.22 -14.63 29.15
C ARG A 171 33.05 -13.76 30.41
N PRO A 172 32.28 -14.20 31.43
CA PRO A 172 32.24 -13.48 32.69
C PRO A 172 33.66 -13.38 33.23
N ALA A 173 34.17 -12.16 33.37
CA ALA A 173 35.35 -11.90 34.17
C ALA A 173 34.97 -12.23 35.61
N ALA A 174 35.27 -13.46 36.02
CA ALA A 174 35.26 -13.84 37.42
C ALA A 174 36.11 -12.80 38.17
N GLN A 175 35.47 -12.10 39.09
CA GLN A 175 36.13 -11.17 40.00
C GLN A 175 37.21 -11.96 40.73
N SER A 176 38.47 -11.62 40.44
CA SER A 176 39.65 -12.13 41.11
C SER A 176 39.56 -11.84 42.61
N SER A 177 39.40 -12.90 43.39
CA SER A 177 39.90 -12.97 44.76
C SER A 177 41.42 -12.82 44.73
N THR A 178 41.93 -11.76 45.33
CA THR A 178 43.34 -11.55 45.68
C THR A 178 43.86 -12.67 46.55
N THR A 179 44.80 -13.48 46.05
CA THR A 179 45.91 -14.01 46.84
C THR A 179 47.08 -14.34 45.90
N ALA A 180 48.26 -13.85 46.25
CA ALA A 180 49.50 -14.02 45.51
C ALA A 180 50.09 -15.42 45.71
N GLU A 181 50.77 -15.96 44.68
CA GLU A 181 52.17 -16.42 44.71
C GLU A 181 52.53 -17.15 43.40
N THR A 182 53.66 -16.74 42.79
CA THR A 182 54.78 -17.59 42.32
C THR A 182 54.43 -18.73 41.33
N THR A 183 54.88 -18.81 40.08
CA THR A 183 56.28 -18.94 39.59
C THR A 183 56.28 -19.09 38.05
N THR A 184 57.28 -18.51 37.39
CA THR A 184 58.05 -18.95 36.19
C THR A 184 57.39 -19.51 34.91
N ASP A 185 57.73 -18.81 33.82
CA ASP A 185 58.48 -19.27 32.63
C ASP A 185 57.79 -19.54 31.28
N GLN A 186 58.51 -19.09 30.25
CA GLN A 186 58.56 -19.52 28.84
C GLN A 186 57.48 -19.08 27.83
N SER A 187 57.85 -18.00 27.12
CA SER A 187 58.09 -17.91 25.66
C SER A 187 57.19 -18.60 24.62
N ALA A 188 57.05 -17.85 23.50
CA ALA A 188 56.70 -18.24 22.13
C ALA A 188 55.22 -18.08 21.76
N THR A 189 54.79 -17.51 20.64
CA THR A 189 55.43 -16.87 19.47
C THR A 189 54.30 -16.15 18.71
N ALA A 190 54.65 -15.04 18.05
CA ALA A 190 54.00 -14.33 16.94
C ALA A 190 52.61 -14.82 16.43
N THR A 191 51.66 -13.92 16.10
CA THR A 191 51.72 -13.17 14.83
C THR A 191 50.81 -11.94 14.85
N ARG A 192 51.39 -10.83 14.39
CA ARG A 192 50.84 -9.48 14.19
C ARG A 192 49.86 -9.44 12.98
N PRO A 193 48.84 -8.57 12.97
CA PRO A 193 47.92 -8.39 11.83
C PRO A 193 48.55 -7.49 10.76
N PRO A 194 48.20 -7.62 9.46
CA PRO A 194 48.44 -6.53 8.52
C PRO A 194 47.29 -5.52 8.58
N GLU A 195 47.72 -4.30 8.94
CA GLU A 195 47.01 -3.03 8.86
C GLU A 195 46.57 -2.66 7.43
N SER A 196 45.68 -1.69 7.42
CA SER A 196 44.96 -1.10 6.31
C SER A 196 45.81 -0.18 5.41
N ARG A 197 45.26 0.05 4.19
CA ARG A 197 45.37 1.27 3.33
C ARG A 197 46.63 1.44 2.47
N PRO A 198 46.63 2.27 1.39
CA PRO A 198 45.66 3.31 0.98
C PRO A 198 45.23 3.35 -0.51
N ARG A 199 44.30 4.28 -0.80
CA ARG A 199 43.93 4.83 -2.13
C ARG A 199 45.05 5.68 -2.74
N SER A 200 45.09 5.75 -4.08
CA SER A 200 45.33 6.95 -4.93
C SER A 200 46.00 6.50 -6.24
N SER A 201 45.27 6.48 -7.37
CA SER A 201 45.28 7.51 -8.43
C SER A 201 46.40 7.33 -9.46
N GLY A 202 46.02 7.26 -10.74
CA GLY A 202 46.98 7.48 -11.84
C GLY A 202 46.64 6.81 -13.17
N ALA A 203 46.01 7.60 -14.05
CA ALA A 203 46.17 7.60 -15.52
C ALA A 203 45.61 6.43 -16.39
N GLN A 204 44.49 6.74 -17.05
CA GLN A 204 44.25 6.43 -18.47
C GLN A 204 45.26 7.22 -19.34
N PRO A 205 45.64 6.82 -20.59
CA PRO A 205 44.67 6.75 -21.71
C PRO A 205 44.96 5.78 -22.89
N HIS A 206 43.94 5.66 -23.75
CA HIS A 206 43.97 5.27 -25.18
C HIS A 206 44.33 3.80 -25.52
N GLN A 207 43.81 3.16 -26.57
CA GLN A 207 43.31 3.66 -27.84
C GLN A 207 42.35 2.64 -28.50
N ARG A 208 41.53 3.14 -29.43
CA ARG A 208 40.69 2.37 -30.37
C ARG A 208 41.56 1.66 -31.41
N ASP A 209 41.10 0.53 -31.93
CA ASP A 209 40.39 0.41 -33.22
C ASP A 209 39.62 -0.91 -33.30
#